data_AF-A0A484IC66-F1
#
_entry.id   AF-A0A484IC66-F1
#
_cell.length_a   1.000
_cell.length_b   1.000
_cell.length_c   1.000
_cell.angle_alpha   90.00
_cell.angle_beta   90.00
_cell.angle_gamma   90.00
#
_symmetry.space_group_name_H-M   'P 1'
#
loop_
_entity.id
_entity.type
_entity.pdbx_description
1 polymer ?
#
loop_
_entity_poly.entity_id
_entity_poly.type
_entity_poly.pdbx_seq_one_letter_code
_entity_poly.pdbx_strand_id
1 'polypeptide(L)'
;MSSTPIRDNKRDRVIDLYKEGKNMREIAKDVHMSFSVIGKIIRESNGQTQPIPEKPKSNRAKAFQMFTEGKDTIEVLQILDLGYNEVREYYGEYLTLKNMTEFIDFYRKNQRYIPFLLKVIEKLKNKELFDTEADLLIDYLSQIHSFDSMKDQLQHEINCSLLRKKVLEDEIKTLEDIKAKLSYRPNRFKSLSEDS
;
A
#
# COMPACT_ATOMS: atom_id res chain seq x y z
N MET A 1 -32.61 -36.92 -30.34
CA MET A 1 -32.67 -36.70 -28.88
C MET A 1 -33.43 -35.41 -28.62
N SER A 2 -34.51 -35.53 -27.86
CA SER A 2 -35.60 -34.57 -27.67
C SER A 2 -35.29 -33.44 -26.69
N SER A 3 -35.66 -32.21 -27.03
CA SER A 3 -35.88 -31.09 -26.09
C SER A 3 -36.87 -30.07 -26.69
N THR A 4 -38.16 -30.38 -26.54
CA THR A 4 -39.31 -29.51 -26.22
C THR A 4 -39.46 -28.09 -26.86
N PRO A 5 -40.49 -27.85 -27.69
CA PRO A 5 -40.97 -26.50 -28.02
C PRO A 5 -42.43 -26.27 -27.56
N ILE A 6 -42.84 -26.73 -26.38
CA ILE A 6 -44.23 -26.55 -25.91
C ILE A 6 -44.50 -25.12 -25.40
N ARG A 7 -43.45 -24.40 -24.98
CA ARG A 7 -43.56 -23.04 -24.41
C ARG A 7 -43.78 -21.96 -25.47
N ASP A 8 -43.20 -22.10 -26.66
CA ASP A 8 -43.28 -21.08 -27.71
C ASP A 8 -44.66 -21.10 -28.39
N ASN A 9 -45.20 -22.30 -28.66
CA ASN A 9 -46.55 -22.45 -29.22
C ASN A 9 -47.67 -21.79 -28.39
N LYS A 10 -47.56 -21.81 -27.05
CA LYS A 10 -48.55 -21.15 -26.19
C LYS A 10 -48.43 -19.63 -26.21
N ARG A 11 -47.22 -19.11 -26.38
CA ARG A 11 -46.95 -17.67 -26.46
C ARG A 11 -47.54 -17.08 -27.74
N ASP A 12 -47.29 -17.74 -28.86
CA ASP A 12 -47.84 -17.34 -30.16
C ASP A 12 -49.38 -17.41 -30.14
N ARG A 13 -49.93 -18.47 -29.53
CA ARG A 13 -51.37 -18.60 -29.36
C ARG A 13 -51.99 -17.46 -28.53
N VAL A 14 -51.31 -16.98 -27.49
CA VAL A 14 -51.77 -15.80 -26.72
C VAL A 14 -51.80 -14.55 -27.59
N ILE A 15 -50.80 -14.34 -28.44
CA ILE A 15 -50.70 -13.19 -29.34
C ILE A 15 -51.81 -13.22 -30.39
N ASP A 16 -52.06 -14.38 -30.99
CA ASP A 16 -53.11 -14.55 -32.00
C ASP A 16 -54.51 -14.31 -31.40
N LEU A 17 -54.82 -14.92 -30.26
CA LEU A 17 -56.11 -14.72 -29.58
C LEU A 17 -56.33 -13.26 -29.15
N TYR A 18 -55.25 -12.57 -28.79
CA TYR A 18 -55.31 -11.14 -28.47
C TYR A 18 -55.58 -10.28 -29.73
N LYS A 19 -54.95 -10.60 -30.87
CA LYS A 19 -55.21 -9.95 -32.16
C LYS A 19 -56.63 -10.21 -32.69
N GLU A 20 -57.20 -11.37 -32.36
CA GLU A 20 -58.61 -11.71 -32.64
C GLU A 20 -59.62 -10.92 -31.76
N GLY A 21 -59.15 -10.11 -30.80
CA GLY A 21 -59.99 -9.26 -29.95
C GLY A 21 -60.56 -9.96 -28.71
N LYS A 22 -60.09 -11.17 -28.37
CA LYS A 22 -60.54 -11.88 -27.16
C LYS A 22 -60.09 -11.17 -25.89
N ASN A 23 -60.93 -11.24 -24.86
CA ASN A 23 -60.61 -10.68 -23.56
C ASN A 23 -59.66 -11.60 -22.76
N MET A 24 -58.96 -11.05 -21.75
CA MET A 24 -57.98 -11.81 -20.95
C MET A 24 -58.55 -13.07 -20.29
N ARG A 25 -59.85 -13.09 -19.94
CA ARG A 25 -60.51 -14.25 -19.32
C ARG A 25 -60.67 -15.41 -20.31
N GLU A 26 -61.04 -15.09 -21.55
CA GLU A 26 -61.13 -16.06 -22.64
C GLU A 26 -59.76 -16.61 -23.01
N ILE A 27 -58.75 -15.74 -23.14
CA ILE A 27 -57.38 -16.17 -23.41
C ILE A 27 -56.88 -17.11 -22.30
N ALA A 28 -57.09 -16.76 -21.02
CA ALA A 28 -56.68 -17.62 -19.91
C ALA A 28 -57.36 -18.98 -19.89
N LYS A 29 -58.64 -19.04 -20.28
CA LYS A 29 -59.39 -20.28 -20.42
C LYS A 29 -58.84 -21.15 -21.56
N ASP A 30 -58.47 -20.54 -22.68
CA ASP A 30 -57.99 -21.24 -23.88
C ASP A 30 -56.55 -21.74 -23.74
N VAL A 31 -55.64 -20.93 -23.17
CA VAL A 31 -54.21 -21.29 -23.08
C VAL A 31 -53.81 -21.88 -21.71
N HIS A 32 -54.72 -21.87 -20.74
CA HIS A 32 -54.49 -22.29 -19.35
C HIS A 32 -53.28 -21.59 -18.71
N MET A 33 -53.22 -20.26 -18.83
CA MET A 33 -52.15 -19.43 -18.27
C MET A 33 -52.73 -18.38 -17.31
N SER A 34 -51.92 -17.94 -16.34
CA SER A 34 -52.34 -16.88 -15.42
C SER A 34 -52.39 -15.53 -16.14
N PHE A 35 -53.28 -14.65 -15.68
CA PHE A 35 -53.43 -13.30 -16.22
C PHE A 35 -52.12 -12.50 -16.22
N SER A 36 -51.27 -12.70 -15.20
CA SER A 36 -49.96 -12.04 -15.11
C SER A 36 -49.02 -12.43 -16.25
N VAL A 37 -49.00 -13.72 -16.62
CA VAL A 37 -48.14 -14.20 -17.71
C VAL A 37 -48.71 -13.78 -19.06
N ILE A 38 -50.02 -13.87 -19.26
CA ILE A 38 -50.71 -13.40 -20.48
C ILE A 38 -50.46 -11.90 -20.68
N GLY A 39 -50.63 -11.10 -19.63
CA GLY A 39 -50.39 -9.67 -19.67
C GLY A 39 -48.93 -9.29 -19.93
N LYS A 40 -47.97 -10.13 -19.54
CA LYS A 40 -46.54 -9.96 -19.88
C LYS A 40 -46.30 -10.25 -21.37
N ILE A 41 -46.86 -11.34 -21.90
CA ILE A 41 -46.73 -11.73 -23.31
C ILE A 41 -47.31 -10.67 -24.24
N ILE A 42 -48.53 -10.18 -23.95
CA ILE A 42 -49.19 -9.14 -24.74
C ILE A 42 -48.38 -7.83 -24.72
N ARG A 43 -47.80 -7.46 -23.57
CA ARG A 43 -46.95 -6.27 -23.45
C ARG A 43 -45.66 -6.41 -24.24
N GLU A 44 -45.01 -7.57 -24.15
CA GLU A 44 -43.81 -7.89 -24.94
C GLU A 44 -44.12 -7.86 -26.45
N SER A 45 -45.25 -8.41 -26.90
CA SER A 45 -45.63 -8.43 -28.32
C SER A 45 -46.00 -7.06 -28.88
N ASN A 46 -46.57 -6.18 -28.04
CA ASN A 46 -46.94 -4.81 -28.44
C ASN A 46 -45.77 -3.83 -28.33
N GLY A 47 -44.53 -4.29 -28.10
CA GLY A 47 -43.36 -3.43 -27.89
C GLY A 47 -43.44 -2.58 -26.61
N GLN A 48 -44.40 -2.87 -25.72
CA GLN A 48 -44.54 -2.24 -24.41
C GLN A 48 -43.68 -2.99 -23.39
N THR A 49 -42.41 -3.21 -23.71
CA THR A 49 -41.41 -3.56 -22.71
C THR A 49 -41.22 -2.30 -21.86
N GLN A 50 -42.05 -2.14 -20.83
CA GLN A 50 -41.71 -1.15 -19.80
C GLN A 50 -40.32 -1.56 -19.30
N PRO A 51 -39.31 -0.67 -19.40
CA PRO A 51 -38.01 -0.97 -18.83
C PRO A 51 -38.27 -1.34 -17.37
N ILE A 52 -37.84 -2.53 -16.97
CA ILE A 52 -37.78 -2.90 -15.56
C ILE A 52 -37.05 -1.73 -14.91
N PRO A 53 -37.66 -0.99 -13.97
CA PRO A 53 -36.98 0.14 -13.38
C PRO A 53 -35.69 -0.39 -12.77
N GLU A 54 -34.56 -0.05 -13.39
CA GLU A 54 -33.26 -0.38 -12.83
C GLU A 54 -33.29 0.15 -11.41
N LYS A 55 -33.06 -0.74 -10.43
CA LYS A 55 -32.98 -0.30 -9.04
C LYS A 55 -32.02 0.90 -9.00
N PRO A 56 -32.45 2.05 -8.45
CA PRO A 56 -31.58 3.21 -8.43
C PRO A 56 -30.27 2.80 -7.76
N LYS A 57 -29.15 3.01 -8.48
CA LYS A 57 -27.82 2.74 -7.94
C LYS A 57 -27.70 3.44 -6.58
N SER A 58 -27.21 2.73 -5.58
CA SER A 58 -26.95 3.32 -4.27
C SER A 58 -25.97 4.49 -4.41
N ASN A 59 -26.00 5.44 -3.46
CA ASN A 59 -25.05 6.56 -3.47
C ASN A 59 -23.59 6.10 -3.51
N ARG A 60 -23.27 4.99 -2.83
CA ARG A 60 -21.97 4.31 -2.90
C ARG A 60 -21.59 3.87 -4.32
N ALA A 61 -22.50 3.18 -5.02
CA ALA A 61 -22.25 2.73 -6.39
C ALA A 61 -22.13 3.91 -7.38
N LYS A 62 -22.89 4.99 -7.16
CA LYS A 62 -22.76 6.24 -7.94
C LYS A 62 -21.41 6.91 -7.68
N ALA A 63 -20.98 7.01 -6.41
CA ALA A 63 -19.69 7.58 -6.04
C ALA A 63 -18.53 6.81 -6.69
N PHE A 64 -18.58 5.48 -6.68
CA PHE A 64 -17.54 4.66 -7.32
C PHE A 64 -17.49 4.88 -8.82
N GLN A 65 -18.66 4.96 -9.48
CA GLN A 65 -18.72 5.28 -10.90
C GLN A 65 -18.09 6.66 -11.18
N MET A 66 -18.41 7.68 -10.39
CA MET A 66 -17.82 9.01 -10.54
C MET A 66 -16.29 8.99 -10.33
N PHE A 67 -15.78 8.26 -9.34
CA PHE A 67 -14.33 8.12 -9.15
C PHE A 67 -13.66 7.39 -10.32
N THR A 68 -14.31 6.40 -10.93
CA THR A 68 -13.79 5.77 -12.15
C THR A 68 -13.79 6.70 -13.36
N GLU A 69 -14.71 7.66 -13.40
CA GLU A 69 -14.78 8.73 -14.41
C GLU A 69 -13.76 9.86 -14.13
N GLY A 70 -12.99 9.76 -13.04
CA GLY A 70 -11.94 10.72 -12.68
C GLY A 70 -12.41 11.94 -11.89
N LYS A 71 -13.66 11.91 -11.40
CA LYS A 71 -14.19 12.98 -10.53
C LYS A 71 -13.48 13.01 -9.18
N ASP A 72 -13.24 14.20 -8.67
CA ASP A 72 -12.62 14.38 -7.36
C ASP A 72 -13.64 14.22 -6.22
N THR A 73 -13.14 14.12 -4.98
CA THR A 73 -14.00 13.93 -3.80
C THR A 73 -14.90 15.13 -3.52
N ILE A 74 -14.53 16.34 -3.94
CA ILE A 74 -15.34 17.55 -3.75
C ILE A 74 -16.50 17.54 -4.75
N GLU A 75 -16.25 17.19 -6.01
CA GLU A 75 -17.27 17.04 -7.03
C GLU A 75 -18.29 15.96 -6.64
N VAL A 76 -17.82 14.81 -6.13
CA VAL A 76 -18.70 13.73 -5.65
C VAL A 76 -19.54 14.19 -4.45
N LEU A 77 -18.94 14.93 -3.52
CA LEU A 77 -19.63 15.51 -2.37
C LEU A 77 -20.79 16.42 -2.82
N GLN A 78 -20.52 17.31 -3.77
CA GLN A 78 -21.51 18.28 -4.28
C GLN A 78 -22.61 17.62 -5.11
N ILE A 79 -22.26 16.70 -6.01
CA ILE A 79 -23.21 16.09 -6.96
C ILE A 79 -24.14 15.08 -6.28
N LEU A 80 -23.62 14.32 -5.32
CA LEU A 80 -24.40 13.30 -4.60
C LEU A 80 -25.00 13.82 -3.29
N ASP A 81 -24.73 15.08 -2.93
CA ASP A 81 -25.19 15.73 -1.69
C ASP A 81 -24.85 14.88 -0.45
N LEU A 82 -23.60 14.41 -0.40
CA LEU A 82 -23.10 13.51 0.66
C LEU A 82 -22.31 14.29 1.71
N GLY A 83 -22.21 13.74 2.92
CA GLY A 83 -21.32 14.28 3.94
C GLY A 83 -19.84 13.96 3.66
N TYR A 84 -18.93 14.79 4.17
CA TYR A 84 -17.48 14.55 4.06
C TYR A 84 -17.07 13.14 4.52
N ASN A 85 -17.63 12.66 5.63
CA ASN A 85 -17.30 11.35 6.17
C ASN A 85 -17.72 10.21 5.23
N GLU A 86 -18.90 10.31 4.60
CA GLU A 86 -19.40 9.30 3.66
C GLU A 86 -18.55 9.26 2.39
N VAL A 87 -18.23 10.42 1.83
CA VAL A 87 -17.36 10.51 0.65
C VAL A 87 -15.96 9.99 0.95
N ARG A 88 -15.41 10.30 2.13
CA ARG A 88 -14.11 9.81 2.57
C ARG A 88 -14.09 8.29 2.71
N GLU A 89 -15.14 7.71 3.27
CA GLU A 89 -15.30 6.27 3.39
C GLU A 89 -15.38 5.62 2.00
N TYR A 90 -16.25 6.11 1.12
CA TYR A 90 -16.40 5.59 -0.24
C TYR A 90 -15.11 5.71 -1.05
N TYR A 91 -14.38 6.82 -0.92
CA TYR A 91 -13.11 6.98 -1.63
C TYR A 91 -12.03 6.02 -1.12
N GLY A 92 -11.96 5.81 0.20
CA GLY A 92 -11.03 4.83 0.79
C GLY A 92 -11.31 3.40 0.32
N GLU A 93 -12.58 3.02 0.27
CA GLU A 93 -12.99 1.71 -0.26
C GLU A 93 -12.70 1.58 -1.75
N TYR A 94 -13.00 2.62 -2.55
CA TYR A 94 -12.70 2.66 -3.97
C TYR A 94 -11.21 2.40 -4.25
N LEU A 95 -10.33 3.08 -3.52
CA LEU A 95 -8.89 2.89 -3.65
C LEU A 95 -8.44 1.49 -3.25
N THR A 96 -9.05 0.93 -2.20
CA THR A 96 -8.80 -0.45 -1.76
C THR A 96 -9.20 -1.44 -2.85
N LEU A 97 -10.36 -1.26 -3.48
CA LEU A 97 -10.83 -2.09 -4.59
C LEU A 97 -9.98 -1.95 -5.86
N LYS A 98 -9.31 -0.80 -6.03
CA LYS A 98 -8.32 -0.57 -7.09
C LYS A 98 -6.93 -1.13 -6.76
N ASN A 99 -6.78 -1.88 -5.66
CA ASN A 99 -5.50 -2.38 -5.15
C ASN A 99 -4.45 -1.27 -4.95
N MET A 100 -4.88 -0.05 -4.61
CA MET A 100 -3.99 1.09 -4.37
C MET A 100 -3.55 1.24 -2.92
N THR A 101 -3.90 0.29 -2.04
CA THR A 101 -3.58 0.37 -0.61
C THR A 101 -2.08 0.49 -0.37
N GLU A 102 -1.26 -0.33 -1.04
CA GLU A 102 0.21 -0.27 -0.93
C GLU A 102 0.77 1.08 -1.40
N PHE A 103 0.23 1.62 -2.49
CA PHE A 103 0.63 2.93 -2.99
C PHE A 103 0.29 4.05 -2.02
N ILE A 104 -0.90 4.01 -1.41
CA ILE A 104 -1.33 5.01 -0.43
C ILE A 104 -0.46 4.94 0.82
N ASP A 105 -0.17 3.73 1.28
CA ASP A 105 0.71 3.53 2.43
C ASP A 105 2.13 3.99 2.13
N PHE A 106 2.65 3.70 0.94
CA PHE A 106 3.92 4.22 0.46
C PHE A 106 3.92 5.75 0.43
N TYR A 107 2.90 6.36 -0.17
CA TYR A 107 2.78 7.82 -0.27
C TYR A 107 2.72 8.49 1.10
N ARG A 108 1.92 7.95 2.04
CA ARG A 108 1.82 8.46 3.41
C ARG A 108 3.14 8.35 4.17
N LYS A 109 3.80 7.20 4.10
CA LYS A 109 5.09 6.97 4.77
C LYS A 109 6.22 7.83 4.21
N ASN A 110 6.17 8.12 2.91
CA ASN A 110 7.27 8.77 2.19
C ASN A 110 6.92 10.17 1.69
N GLN A 111 5.87 10.81 2.24
CA GLN A 111 5.34 12.10 1.74
C GLN A 111 6.42 13.18 1.61
N ARG A 112 7.37 13.22 2.56
CA ARG A 112 8.50 14.18 2.56
C ARG A 112 9.43 13.99 1.37
N TYR A 113 9.55 12.78 0.84
CA TYR A 113 10.44 12.43 -0.25
C TYR A 113 9.77 12.52 -1.63
N ILE A 114 8.43 12.63 -1.69
CA ILE A 114 7.69 12.71 -2.95
C ILE A 114 8.19 13.83 -3.87
N PRO A 115 8.41 15.08 -3.42
CA PRO A 115 8.90 16.14 -4.31
C PRO A 115 10.26 15.81 -4.93
N PHE A 116 11.14 15.15 -4.16
CA PHE A 116 12.44 14.69 -4.65
C PHE A 116 12.28 13.57 -5.67
N LEU A 117 11.47 12.55 -5.36
CA LEU A 117 11.21 11.43 -6.27
C LEU A 117 10.62 11.90 -7.60
N LEU A 118 9.69 12.86 -7.57
CA LEU A 118 9.12 13.44 -8.80
C LEU A 118 10.21 14.13 -9.65
N LYS A 119 11.12 14.88 -9.02
CA LYS A 119 12.25 15.51 -9.72
C LYS A 119 13.21 14.49 -10.33
N VAL A 120 13.47 13.38 -9.64
CA VAL A 120 14.29 12.28 -10.18
C VAL A 120 13.60 11.65 -11.39
N ILE A 121 12.31 11.34 -11.28
CA ILE A 121 11.52 10.75 -12.38
C ILE A 121 11.47 11.69 -13.59
N GLU A 122 11.33 13.00 -13.37
CA GLU A 122 11.35 14.00 -14.44
C GLU A 122 12.69 14.01 -15.18
N LYS A 123 13.81 13.97 -14.45
CA LYS A 123 15.14 13.88 -15.05
C LYS A 123 15.37 12.59 -15.81
N LEU A 124 14.89 11.46 -15.29
CA LEU A 124 14.92 10.16 -15.99
C LEU A 124 14.14 10.24 -17.31
N LYS A 125 12.92 10.80 -17.29
CA LYS A 125 12.09 10.99 -18.49
C LYS A 125 12.77 11.88 -19.55
N ASN A 126 13.48 12.90 -19.11
CA ASN A 126 14.20 13.82 -19.98
C ASN A 126 15.56 13.28 -20.45
N LYS A 127 15.93 12.04 -20.08
CA LYS A 127 17.24 11.41 -20.36
C LYS A 127 18.43 12.23 -19.84
N GLU A 128 18.20 13.06 -18.81
CA GLU A 128 19.23 13.80 -18.08
C GLU A 128 19.82 12.97 -16.93
N LEU A 129 19.16 11.85 -16.62
CA LEU A 129 19.59 10.83 -15.69
C LEU A 129 19.26 9.49 -16.36
N PHE A 130 20.22 8.58 -16.43
CA PHE A 130 20.04 7.22 -16.91
C PHE A 130 19.94 6.27 -15.73
N ASP A 131 19.25 5.14 -15.89
CA ASP A 131 19.05 4.15 -14.82
C ASP A 131 20.40 3.71 -14.19
N THR A 132 21.44 3.57 -15.01
CA THR A 132 22.82 3.27 -14.57
C THR A 132 23.42 4.31 -13.62
N GLU A 133 23.07 5.59 -13.75
CA GLU A 133 23.57 6.65 -12.86
C GLU A 133 22.79 6.68 -11.54
N ALA A 134 21.51 6.30 -11.56
CA ALA A 134 20.73 6.09 -10.35
C ALA A 134 21.25 4.87 -9.56
N ASP A 135 21.57 3.77 -10.23
CA ASP A 135 22.17 2.59 -9.61
C ASP A 135 23.54 2.92 -9.00
N LEU A 136 24.39 3.66 -9.74
CA LEU A 136 25.67 4.16 -9.22
C LEU A 136 25.50 5.02 -7.97
N LEU A 137 24.49 5.91 -7.95
CA LEU A 137 24.20 6.73 -6.77
C LEU A 137 23.78 5.88 -5.56
N ILE A 138 22.97 4.83 -5.78
CA ILE A 138 22.59 3.90 -4.71
C ILE A 138 23.83 3.17 -4.19
N ASP A 139 24.68 2.66 -5.07
CA ASP A 139 25.94 2.00 -4.69
C ASP A 139 26.88 2.94 -3.92
N TYR A 140 26.99 4.20 -4.34
CA TYR A 140 27.79 5.19 -3.61
C TYR A 140 27.21 5.49 -2.22
N LEU A 141 25.89 5.58 -2.09
CA LEU A 141 25.25 5.78 -0.78
C LEU A 141 25.48 4.59 0.15
N SER A 142 25.42 3.37 -0.36
CA SER A 142 25.75 2.16 0.39
C SER A 142 27.21 2.14 0.83
N GLN A 143 28.13 2.56 -0.05
CA GLN A 143 29.56 2.69 0.30
C GLN A 143 29.80 3.76 1.37
N ILE A 144 29.14 4.92 1.30
CA ILE A 144 29.26 5.97 2.31
C ILE A 144 28.85 5.46 3.70
N HIS A 145 27.73 4.73 3.79
CA HIS A 145 27.31 4.12 5.06
C HIS A 145 28.35 3.12 5.59
N SER A 146 28.98 2.35 4.70
CA SER A 146 30.06 1.43 5.09
C SER A 146 31.29 2.18 5.61
N PHE A 147 31.63 3.34 5.04
CA PHE A 147 32.73 4.17 5.51
C PHE A 147 32.46 4.81 6.87
N ASP A 148 31.24 5.29 7.12
CA ASP A 148 30.87 5.81 8.45
C ASP A 148 30.96 4.71 9.52
N SER A 149 30.48 3.51 9.19
CA SER A 149 30.61 2.35 10.10
C SER A 149 32.07 2.00 10.38
N MET A 150 32.93 2.03 9.36
CA MET A 150 34.37 1.78 9.50
C MET A 150 35.08 2.88 10.31
N LYS A 151 34.68 4.14 10.12
CA LYS A 151 35.19 5.27 10.89
C LYS A 151 34.89 5.10 12.38
N ASP A 152 33.67 4.69 12.72
CA ASP A 152 33.28 4.45 14.12
C ASP A 152 34.09 3.30 14.74
N GLN A 153 34.34 2.23 13.98
CA GLN A 153 35.20 1.12 14.42
C GLN A 153 36.64 1.58 14.67
N LEU A 154 37.25 2.29 13.73
CA LEU A 154 38.61 2.81 13.90
C LEU A 154 38.70 3.78 15.08
N GLN A 155 37.68 4.61 15.29
CA GLN A 155 37.63 5.51 16.43
C GLN A 155 37.58 4.74 17.76
N HIS A 156 36.82 3.65 17.80
CA HIS A 156 36.79 2.75 18.97
C HIS A 156 38.17 2.11 19.22
N GLU A 157 38.82 1.59 18.18
CA GLU A 157 40.15 0.98 18.28
C GLU A 157 41.22 1.97 18.76
N ILE A 158 41.19 3.21 18.27
CA ILE A 158 42.06 4.31 18.74
C ILE A 158 41.84 4.55 20.23
N ASN A 159 40.59 4.64 20.68
CA ASN A 159 40.26 4.88 22.08
C ASN A 159 40.77 3.75 22.99
N CYS A 160 40.56 2.48 22.58
CA CYS A 160 41.09 1.32 23.29
C CYS A 160 42.63 1.34 23.37
N SER A 161 43.28 1.68 22.26
CA SER A 161 44.75 1.77 22.21
C SER A 161 45.29 2.88 23.10
N LEU A 162 44.63 4.04 23.15
CA LEU A 162 44.99 5.16 24.03
C LEU A 162 44.86 4.78 25.51
N LEU A 163 43.77 4.10 25.89
CA LEU A 163 43.59 3.60 27.26
C LEU A 163 44.69 2.61 27.64
N ARG A 164 45.00 1.66 26.76
CA ARG A 164 46.07 0.69 26.99
C ARG A 164 47.44 1.35 27.13
N LYS A 165 47.74 2.33 26.28
CA LYS A 165 48.97 3.13 26.37
C LYS A 165 49.08 3.80 27.74
N LYS A 166 48.01 4.44 28.22
CA LYS A 166 47.99 5.11 29.52
C LYS A 166 48.25 4.14 30.68
N VAL A 167 47.63 2.96 30.66
CA VAL A 167 47.86 1.92 31.70
C VAL A 167 49.34 1.51 31.73
N LEU A 168 49.96 1.30 30.57
CA LEU A 168 51.37 0.94 30.49
C LEU A 168 52.29 2.09 30.96
N GLU A 169 51.96 3.34 30.65
CA GLU A 169 52.69 4.51 31.14
C GLU A 169 52.63 4.61 32.68
N ASP A 170 51.45 4.37 33.26
CA ASP A 170 51.27 4.33 34.71
C ASP A 170 52.08 3.17 35.35
N GLU A 171 52.06 1.97 34.75
CA GLU A 171 52.86 0.81 35.20
C GLU A 171 54.36 1.11 35.17
N ILE A 172 54.88 1.67 34.06
CA ILE A 172 56.29 2.05 33.94
C ILE A 172 56.69 3.00 35.06
N LYS A 173 55.86 4.02 35.34
CA LYS A 173 56.11 4.98 36.41
C LYS A 173 56.19 4.30 37.78
N THR A 174 55.29 3.35 38.07
CA THR A 174 55.34 2.61 39.35
C THR A 174 56.60 1.76 39.48
N LEU A 175 57.06 1.14 38.38
CA LEU A 175 58.28 0.35 38.36
C LEU A 175 59.53 1.22 38.57
N GLU A 176 59.55 2.41 37.99
CA GLU A 176 60.60 3.41 38.21
C GLU A 176 60.67 3.84 39.68
N ASP A 177 59.53 4.12 40.32
CA ASP A 177 59.45 4.46 41.74
C ASP A 177 59.96 3.32 42.64
N ILE A 178 59.62 2.06 42.31
CA ILE A 178 60.11 0.88 43.04
C ILE A 178 61.63 0.75 42.86
N LYS A 179 62.13 0.89 41.64
CA LYS A 179 63.56 0.83 41.34
C LYS A 179 64.34 1.90 42.12
N ALA A 180 63.84 3.13 42.17
CA ALA A 180 64.43 4.21 42.94
C ALA A 180 64.53 3.85 44.44
N LYS A 181 63.44 3.32 45.02
CA LYS A 181 63.39 2.88 46.43
C LYS A 181 64.37 1.73 46.73
N LEU A 182 64.55 0.79 45.81
CA LEU A 182 65.51 -0.31 45.96
C LEU A 182 66.97 0.18 45.88
N SER A 183 67.26 1.19 45.03
CA SER A 183 68.61 1.77 44.94
C SER A 183 69.03 2.57 46.20
N TYR A 184 68.05 3.09 46.96
CA TYR A 184 68.28 3.93 48.14
C TYR A 184 68.39 3.15 49.46
N ARG A 185 68.19 1.82 49.48
CA ARG A 185 68.37 1.04 50.72
C ARG A 185 69.85 1.01 51.13
N PRO A 186 70.26 1.61 52.26
CA PRO A 186 71.64 1.50 52.74
C PRO A 186 71.90 0.05 53.15
N ASN A 187 73.10 -0.45 52.83
CA ASN A 187 73.61 -1.77 53.20
C ASN A 187 73.41 -2.04 54.71
N ARG A 188 72.29 -2.66 55.09
CA ARG A 188 72.00 -3.13 56.45
C ARG A 188 72.77 -4.40 56.84
N PHE A 189 73.63 -4.91 55.95
CA PHE A 189 74.42 -6.13 56.17
C PHE A 189 75.90 -5.88 56.48
N LYS A 190 76.35 -4.63 56.66
CA LYS A 190 77.77 -4.33 56.94
C LYS A 190 78.16 -4.25 58.42
N SER A 191 77.28 -4.55 59.38
CA SER A 191 77.56 -4.43 60.82
C SER A 191 77.45 -5.74 61.62
N LEU A 192 77.73 -6.89 61.02
CA LEU A 192 77.73 -8.19 61.72
C LEU A 192 79.02 -9.00 61.52
N SER A 193 80.13 -8.36 61.12
CA SER A 193 81.41 -9.05 60.90
C SER A 193 82.62 -8.35 61.53
N GLU A 194 82.41 -7.64 62.63
CA GLU A 194 83.48 -7.15 63.51
C GLU A 194 83.05 -7.43 64.95
N ASP A 195 83.18 -8.69 65.37
CA ASP A 195 83.29 -9.15 66.77
C ASP A 195 83.46 -10.68 66.75
N SER A 196 84.67 -11.14 66.41
CA SER A 196 85.17 -12.50 66.64
C SER A 196 86.68 -12.47 66.75
#